data_AF-A0A7J9QJ90-F1
#
_entry.id   AF-A0A7J9QJ90-F1
#
_cell.length_a   1.000
_cell.length_b   1.000
_cell.length_c   1.000
_cell.angle_alpha   90.00
_cell.angle_beta   90.00
_cell.angle_gamma   90.00
#
_symmetry.space_group_name_H-M   'P 1'
#
loop_
_entity.id
_entity.type
_entity.pdbx_description
1 polymer ?
#
loop_
_entity_poly.entity_id
_entity_poly.type
_entity_poly.pdbx_seq_one_letter_code
_entity_poly.pdbx_strand_id
1 'polypeptide(L)' 'SLLSITEMPSGSPVVAVGVNKAGNAGIYAMKMLANEFADLKKKLKQHKLDQHNSVMKESDKLKTEGLSKFAKKKFK' A
#
# COMPACT_ATOMS: atom_id res chain seq x y z
N SER A 1 -16.34 0.25 -14.19
CA SER A 1 -15.07 -0.42 -13.87
C SER A 1 -15.03 -1.05 -12.49
N LEU A 2 -15.30 -0.35 -11.37
CA LEU A 2 -15.24 -0.98 -10.04
C LEU A 2 -16.37 -1.99 -9.80
N LEU A 3 -17.64 -1.55 -9.89
CA LEU A 3 -18.81 -2.41 -9.68
C LEU A 3 -18.82 -3.61 -10.65
N SER A 4 -18.46 -3.37 -11.91
CA SER A 4 -18.34 -4.43 -12.92
C SER A 4 -17.28 -5.51 -12.60
N ILE A 5 -16.36 -5.24 -11.66
CA ILE A 5 -15.36 -6.21 -11.19
C ILE A 5 -15.79 -6.77 -9.83
N THR A 6 -16.30 -5.96 -8.90
CA THR A 6 -16.60 -6.41 -7.53
C THR A 6 -17.88 -7.23 -7.40
N GLU A 7 -18.87 -6.98 -8.26
CA GLU A 7 -20.18 -7.63 -8.21
C GLU A 7 -20.17 -9.01 -8.90
N MET A 8 -19.28 -9.89 -8.46
CA MET A 8 -19.22 -11.27 -8.95
C MET A 8 -20.29 -12.15 -8.27
N PRO A 9 -20.95 -13.05 -9.02
CA PRO A 9 -21.93 -13.98 -8.44
C PRO A 9 -21.26 -14.97 -7.48
N SER A 10 -22.06 -15.50 -6.56
CA SER A 10 -21.65 -16.57 -5.66
C SER A 10 -21.04 -17.75 -6.41
N GLY A 11 -19.90 -18.25 -5.93
CA GLY A 11 -19.17 -19.38 -6.53
C GLY A 11 -18.02 -19.01 -7.45
N SER A 12 -17.87 -17.74 -7.83
CA SER A 12 -16.72 -17.26 -8.62
C SER A 12 -16.11 -16.00 -8.00
N PRO A 13 -15.29 -16.13 -6.94
CA PRO A 13 -14.73 -14.98 -6.25
C PRO A 13 -13.67 -14.27 -7.10
N VAL A 14 -13.55 -12.96 -6.89
CA VAL A 14 -12.48 -12.13 -7.44
C VAL A 14 -11.88 -11.25 -6.37
N VAL A 15 -10.60 -10.95 -6.52
CA VAL A 15 -9.93 -9.94 -5.70
C VAL A 15 -9.91 -8.63 -6.46
N ALA A 16 -10.60 -7.62 -5.93
CA ALA A 16 -10.54 -6.26 -6.41
C ALA A 16 -9.62 -5.39 -5.53
N VAL A 17 -8.93 -4.44 -6.16
CA VAL A 17 -8.17 -3.39 -5.47
C VAL A 17 -8.71 -2.01 -5.83
N GLY A 18 -8.19 -0.95 -5.20
CA GLY A 18 -8.63 0.41 -5.46
C GLY A 18 -8.52 0.81 -6.95
N VAL A 19 -9.40 1.70 -7.40
CA VAL A 19 -9.41 2.23 -8.77
C VAL A 19 -8.06 2.87 -9.10
N ASN A 20 -7.50 2.50 -10.26
CA ASN A 20 -6.17 2.94 -10.71
C ASN A 20 -5.03 2.59 -9.73
N LYS A 21 -5.17 1.54 -8.91
CA LYS A 21 -4.14 1.07 -7.97
C LYS A 21 -3.52 -0.27 -8.39
N ALA A 22 -3.01 -0.35 -9.63
CA ALA A 22 -2.35 -1.57 -10.13
C ALA A 22 -1.18 -2.05 -9.25
N GLY A 23 -0.42 -1.12 -8.65
CA GLY A 23 0.64 -1.48 -7.68
C GLY A 23 0.12 -2.27 -6.47
N ASN A 24 -1.10 -1.97 -6.00
CA ASN A 24 -1.70 -2.72 -4.90
C ASN A 24 -2.10 -4.13 -5.32
N ALA A 25 -2.52 -4.33 -6.58
CA ALA A 25 -2.76 -5.67 -7.12
C ALA A 25 -1.48 -6.50 -7.13
N GLY A 26 -0.36 -5.91 -7.56
CA GLY A 26 0.95 -6.57 -7.54
C GLY A 26 1.40 -6.96 -6.12
N ILE A 27 1.25 -6.05 -5.15
CA ILE A 27 1.54 -6.35 -3.74
C ILE A 27 0.63 -7.48 -3.21
N TYR A 28 -0.64 -7.51 -3.62
CA TYR A 28 -1.56 -8.57 -3.22
C TYR A 28 -1.19 -9.93 -3.82
N ALA A 29 -0.84 -9.97 -5.11
CA ALA A 29 -0.32 -11.17 -5.76
C ALA A 29 0.95 -11.69 -5.04
N MET A 30 1.87 -10.79 -4.68
CA MET A 30 3.03 -11.17 -3.88
C MET A 30 2.66 -11.76 -2.51
N LYS A 31 1.59 -11.28 -1.86
CA LYS A 31 1.12 -11.88 -0.59
C LYS A 31 0.63 -13.30 -0.78
N MET A 32 -0.06 -13.60 -1.88
CA MET A 32 -0.46 -14.97 -2.23
C MET A 32 0.75 -15.87 -2.43
N LEU A 33 1.73 -15.42 -3.22
CA LEU A 33 2.97 -16.15 -3.48
C LEU A 33 3.82 -16.35 -2.21
N ALA A 34 3.83 -15.37 -1.30
CA ALA A 34 4.59 -15.42 -0.06
C ALA A 34 4.12 -16.50 0.94
N ASN A 35 2.98 -17.16 0.68
CA ASN A 35 2.58 -18.36 1.42
C ASN A 35 3.57 -19.51 1.18
N GLU A 36 4.07 -19.66 -0.05
CA GLU A 36 5.00 -20.72 -0.45
C GLU A 36 6.46 -20.23 -0.43
N PHE A 37 6.71 -18.97 -0.79
CA PHE A 37 8.07 -18.43 -0.95
C PHE A 37 8.49 -17.55 0.25
N ALA A 38 9.32 -18.11 1.13
CA ALA A 38 9.80 -17.43 2.34
C ALA A 38 10.57 -16.12 2.06
N ASP A 39 11.31 -16.05 0.96
CA ASP A 39 12.03 -14.83 0.56
C ASP A 39 11.07 -13.68 0.22
N LEU A 40 9.96 -13.97 -0.46
CA LEU A 40 8.93 -12.97 -0.74
C LEU A 40 8.27 -12.50 0.56
N LYS A 41 8.05 -13.41 1.51
CA LYS A 41 7.53 -13.06 2.84
C LYS A 41 8.46 -12.11 3.59
N LYS A 42 9.78 -12.34 3.53
CA LYS A 42 10.79 -11.45 4.12
C LYS A 42 10.78 -10.07 3.45
N LYS A 43 10.76 -10.03 2.10
CA LYS A 43 10.70 -8.77 1.34
C LYS A 43 9.42 -7.97 1.65
N LEU A 44 8.27 -8.62 1.76
CA LEU A 44 7.01 -7.97 2.14
C LEU A 44 7.05 -7.39 3.56
N LYS A 45 7.67 -8.09 4.52
CA LYS A 45 7.89 -7.57 5.88
C LYS A 45 8.77 -6.32 5.86
N GLN A 46 9.87 -6.36 5.12
CA GLN A 46 10.77 -5.21 4.98
C GLN A 46 10.05 -4.03 4.36
N HIS A 47 9.30 -4.25 3.27
CA HIS A 47 8.52 -3.21 2.61
C HIS A 47 7.53 -2.53 3.56
N LYS A 48 6.87 -3.29 4.45
CA LYS A 48 5.97 -2.73 5.48
C LYS A 48 6.74 -1.89 6.52
N LEU A 49 7.92 -2.34 6.94
CA LEU A 49 8.77 -1.61 7.88
C LEU A 49 9.27 -0.29 7.28
N ASP A 50 9.67 -0.31 6.00
CA ASP A 50 10.14 0.87 5.29
C ASP A 50 9.03 1.93 5.16
N GLN A 51 7.81 1.50 4.82
CA GLN A 51 6.65 2.39 4.80
C GLN A 51 6.38 3.02 6.17
N HIS A 52 6.39 2.22 7.23
CA HIS A 52 6.21 2.71 8.59
C HIS A 52 7.27 3.77 8.95
N ASN A 53 8.54 3.44 8.74
CA ASN A 53 9.67 4.34 9.01
C ASN A 53 9.58 5.63 8.21
N SER A 54 9.12 5.56 6.95
CA SER A 54 8.91 6.74 6.11
C SER A 54 7.84 7.66 6.70
N VAL A 55 6.71 7.11 7.15
CA VAL A 55 5.62 7.89 7.76
C VAL A 55 6.06 8.47 9.10
N MET A 56 6.79 7.73 9.93
CA MET A 56 7.30 8.22 11.21
C MET A 56 8.26 9.40 11.01
N LYS A 57 9.21 9.29 10.09
CA LYS A 57 10.12 10.40 9.73
C LYS A 57 9.36 11.61 9.22
N GLU A 58 8.30 11.40 8.46
CA GLU A 58 7.46 12.48 7.96
C GLU A 58 6.67 13.17 9.08
N SER A 59 6.12 12.39 10.01
CA SER A 59 5.44 12.88 11.20
C SER A 59 6.35 13.73 12.09
N ASP A 60 7.60 13.28 12.29
CA ASP A 60 8.58 14.04 13.08
C ASP A 60 8.94 15.36 12.41
N LYS A 61 9.12 15.37 11.08
CA LYS A 61 9.33 16.61 10.32
C LYS A 61 8.15 17.57 10.45
N LEU A 62 6.93 17.06 10.38
CA LEU A 62 5.72 17.86 10.57
C LEU A 62 5.67 18.51 11.96
N LYS A 63 6.04 17.76 13.02
CA LYS A 63 6.10 18.29 14.39
C LYS A 63 7.16 19.38 14.54
N THR A 64 8.32 19.24 13.90
CA THR A 64 9.41 20.23 14.00
C THR A 64 9.20 21.47 13.14
N GLU A 65 8.70 21.31 11.91
CA GLU A 65 8.57 22.42 10.95
C GLU A 65 7.23 23.16 11.10
N GLY A 66 6.20 22.50 11.68
CA GLY A 66 4.84 23.01 11.78
C GLY A 66 4.04 22.86 10.48
N LEU A 67 2.70 22.78 10.60
CA LEU A 67 1.78 22.43 9.50
C LEU A 67 1.94 23.32 8.25
N SER A 68 1.99 24.64 8.43
CA SER A 68 2.03 25.60 7.32
C SER A 68 3.30 25.48 6.48
N LYS A 69 4.48 25.35 7.12
CA LYS A 69 5.76 25.23 6.42
C LYS A 69 5.90 23.85 5.78
N PHE A 70 5.49 22.80 6.48
CA PHE A 70 5.54 21.43 5.98
C PHE A 70 4.67 21.24 4.73
N ALA A 71 3.42 21.70 4.76
CA ALA A 71 2.50 21.56 3.62
C ALA A 71 3.01 22.30 2.38
N LYS A 72 3.54 23.52 2.54
CA LYS A 72 4.14 24.29 1.44
C LYS A 72 5.37 23.63 0.83
N LYS A 73 6.12 22.83 1.59
CA LYS A 73 7.31 22.12 1.13
C LYS A 73 6.97 20.78 0.47
N LYS A 74 5.95 20.08 0.97
CA LYS A 74 5.56 18.75 0.50
C LYS A 74 4.69 18.77 -0.76
N PHE A 75 3.81 19.76 -0.90
CA PHE A 75 2.85 19.85 -2.01
C PHE A 75 3.15 21.00 -2.98
N LYS A 76 4.38 21.53 -2.93
CA LYS A 76 4.91 22.40 -3.99
C LYS A 76 5.25 21.57 -5.22
#